data_AF-A0A1C3JLY9-F1
#
_entry.id   AF-A0A1C3JLY9-F1
#
_cell.length_a   1.000
_cell.length_b   1.000
_cell.length_c   1.000
_cell.angle_alpha   90.00
_cell.angle_beta   90.00
_cell.angle_gamma   90.00
#
_symmetry.space_group_name_H-M   'P 1'
#
loop_
_entity.id
_entity.type
_entity.pdbx_description
1 polymer ?
#
loop_
_entity_poly.entity_id
_entity_poly.type
_entity_poly.pdbx_seq_one_letter_code
_entity_poly.pdbx_strand_id
1 'polypeptide(L)'
;MKTLTNAFTFAKKGTLAAAIAAASMSASVAYADYDGDGCSMIEKQEVAMEKAKADNDWSAIVGAQMELSTAKTECWINKNMNEDNAEDKWNDIKDSFNEGMEDLHDEYDEQVENAKDAYEEAKEEADTDEAMEEAKETYDDTMESISESYNESVAALKDKLGIDE
;
A
#
# COMPACT_ATOMS: atom_id res chain seq x y z
N MET A 1 5.50 21.80 23.41
CA MET A 1 4.42 21.29 22.55
C MET A 1 4.64 21.87 21.16
N LYS A 2 5.11 21.05 20.22
CA LYS A 2 5.24 21.45 18.82
C LYS A 2 4.12 20.75 18.06
N THR A 3 3.17 21.55 17.59
CA THR A 3 2.11 21.20 16.66
C THR A 3 2.69 21.12 15.25
N LEU A 4 2.49 19.98 14.59
CA LEU A 4 2.37 19.87 13.13
C LEU A 4 1.33 18.78 12.86
N THR A 5 0.06 19.18 12.94
CA THR A 5 -1.08 18.41 12.45
C THR A 5 -1.13 18.62 10.94
N ASN A 6 -0.62 17.68 10.15
CA ASN A 6 -0.91 17.63 8.72
C ASN A 6 -2.17 16.81 8.54
N ALA A 7 -3.30 17.50 8.58
CA ALA A 7 -4.60 16.97 8.21
C ALA A 7 -4.62 16.70 6.70
N PHE A 8 -4.67 15.43 6.30
CA PHE A 8 -5.21 15.07 4.99
C PHE A 8 -6.68 15.50 4.97
N THR A 9 -6.93 16.64 4.38
CA THR A 9 -8.30 17.15 4.21
C THR A 9 -8.87 16.54 2.94
N PHE A 10 -9.47 15.36 3.02
CA PHE A 10 -10.39 14.90 1.98
C PHE A 10 -11.63 15.80 2.02
N ALA A 11 -11.70 16.71 1.06
CA ALA A 11 -12.82 17.62 0.92
C ALA A 11 -14.07 16.83 0.51
N LYS A 12 -14.90 16.46 1.50
CA LYS A 12 -16.29 16.01 1.31
C LYS A 12 -17.05 17.08 0.51
N LYS A 13 -17.24 16.85 -0.80
CA LYS A 13 -18.10 17.66 -1.68
C LYS A 13 -18.87 16.77 -2.65
N GLY A 14 -20.08 16.42 -2.22
CA GLY A 14 -21.34 16.52 -2.97
C GLY A 14 -21.38 16.09 -4.44
N THR A 15 -22.22 15.06 -4.67
CA THR A 15 -22.94 14.76 -5.92
C THR A 15 -22.11 14.57 -7.18
N LEU A 16 -21.91 13.30 -7.56
CA LEU A 16 -21.98 12.93 -8.98
C LEU A 16 -22.61 11.55 -9.15
N ALA A 17 -23.82 11.53 -9.70
CA ALA A 17 -24.44 10.35 -10.27
C ALA A 17 -23.66 9.93 -11.53
N ALA A 18 -23.21 8.68 -11.59
CA ALA A 18 -23.09 7.91 -12.83
C ALA A 18 -22.84 6.43 -12.48
N ALA A 19 -23.77 5.57 -12.88
CA ALA A 19 -23.61 4.13 -12.85
C ALA A 19 -22.44 3.72 -13.75
N ILE A 20 -21.48 2.97 -13.20
CA ILE A 20 -20.51 2.21 -13.98
C ILE A 20 -20.50 0.80 -13.43
N ALA A 21 -21.19 -0.10 -14.12
CA ALA A 21 -20.91 -1.52 -14.07
C ALA A 21 -19.59 -1.74 -14.80
N ALA A 22 -18.54 -2.18 -14.10
CA ALA A 22 -17.33 -2.67 -14.75
C ALA A 22 -16.60 -3.68 -13.85
N ALA A 23 -16.77 -4.95 -14.26
CA ALA A 23 -15.83 -6.06 -14.16
C ALA A 23 -14.89 -6.14 -12.95
N SER A 24 -15.18 -7.15 -12.12
CA SER A 24 -14.21 -7.89 -11.32
C SER A 24 -12.93 -8.13 -12.13
N MET A 25 -11.88 -7.38 -11.82
CA MET A 25 -10.53 -7.82 -12.03
C MET A 25 -9.86 -7.73 -10.67
N SER A 26 -9.99 -8.80 -9.90
CA SER A 26 -9.01 -9.14 -8.87
C SER A 26 -7.68 -9.32 -9.57
N ALA A 27 -6.97 -8.21 -9.79
CA ALA A 27 -5.56 -8.23 -10.04
C ALA A 27 -4.93 -8.69 -8.73
N SER A 28 -4.79 -10.01 -8.59
CA SER A 28 -3.69 -10.55 -7.81
C SER A 28 -2.44 -9.92 -8.40
N VAL A 29 -1.95 -8.87 -7.74
CA VAL A 29 -0.56 -8.46 -7.88
C VAL A 29 0.22 -9.64 -7.33
N ALA A 30 0.51 -10.59 -8.20
CA ALA A 30 1.53 -11.56 -7.91
C ALA A 30 2.77 -10.74 -7.58
N TYR A 31 3.24 -10.81 -6.34
CA TYR A 31 4.58 -10.40 -5.95
C TYR A 31 5.55 -11.17 -6.83
N ALA A 32 5.80 -10.63 -8.02
CA ALA A 32 6.55 -11.33 -9.03
C ALA A 32 8.00 -11.32 -8.57
N ASP A 33 8.52 -12.51 -8.24
CA ASP A 33 9.94 -12.90 -8.24
C ASP A 33 10.87 -11.73 -8.64
N TYR A 34 11.36 -10.98 -7.65
CA TYR A 34 12.02 -9.70 -7.90
C TYR A 34 13.55 -9.83 -7.92
N ASP A 35 14.11 -9.96 -9.13
CA ASP A 35 15.56 -10.02 -9.42
C ASP A 35 16.09 -8.67 -9.97
N GLY A 36 15.32 -7.58 -9.81
CA GLY A 36 15.59 -6.25 -10.39
C GLY A 36 16.06 -5.19 -9.39
N ASP A 37 16.77 -4.16 -9.88
CA ASP A 37 17.13 -2.98 -9.09
C ASP A 37 15.86 -2.18 -8.72
N GLY A 38 15.52 -2.08 -7.43
CA GLY A 38 14.35 -1.35 -6.92
C GLY A 38 14.25 0.10 -7.45
N CYS A 39 15.38 0.72 -7.81
CA CYS A 39 15.38 2.04 -8.45
C CYS A 39 14.62 2.08 -9.79
N SER A 40 14.61 0.98 -10.54
CA SER A 40 13.96 0.88 -11.86
C SER A 40 12.42 0.73 -11.77
N MET A 41 11.89 0.46 -10.59
CA MET A 41 10.46 0.24 -10.37
C MET A 41 9.71 1.46 -9.88
N ILE A 42 10.41 2.44 -9.30
CA ILE A 42 9.82 3.65 -8.73
C ILE A 42 8.88 4.31 -9.76
N GLU A 43 9.34 4.52 -11.00
CA GLU A 43 8.53 5.16 -12.05
C GLU A 43 7.28 4.35 -12.42
N LYS A 44 7.38 3.01 -12.45
CA LYS A 44 6.23 2.14 -12.74
C LYS A 44 5.20 2.21 -11.62
N GLN A 45 5.65 2.20 -10.36
CA GLN A 45 4.75 2.25 -9.21
C GLN A 45 4.14 3.65 -9.03
N GLU A 46 4.86 4.73 -9.36
CA GLU A 46 4.30 6.07 -9.43
C GLU A 46 3.18 6.17 -10.49
N VAL A 47 3.38 5.58 -11.68
CA VAL A 47 2.34 5.52 -12.72
C VAL A 47 1.15 4.67 -12.27
N ALA A 48 1.38 3.53 -11.62
CA ALA A 48 0.31 2.68 -11.10
C ALA A 48 -0.54 3.42 -10.05
N MET A 49 0.12 4.14 -9.13
CA MET A 49 -0.53 4.97 -8.12
C MET A 49 -1.38 6.09 -8.75
N GLU A 50 -0.84 6.82 -9.74
CA GLU A 50 -1.58 7.88 -10.42
C GLU A 50 -2.79 7.35 -11.18
N LYS A 51 -2.68 6.16 -11.78
CA LYS A 51 -3.81 5.47 -12.40
C LYS A 51 -4.87 5.07 -11.37
N ALA A 52 -4.47 4.45 -10.27
CA ALA A 52 -5.39 4.02 -9.22
C ALA A 52 -6.16 5.20 -8.60
N LYS A 53 -5.48 6.35 -8.40
CA LYS A 53 -6.12 7.61 -8.00
C LYS A 53 -7.13 8.12 -9.02
N ALA A 54 -6.81 8.05 -10.31
CA ALA A 54 -7.74 8.47 -11.37
C ALA A 54 -9.00 7.61 -11.43
N ASP A 55 -8.85 6.31 -11.13
CA ASP A 55 -9.94 5.33 -11.12
C ASP A 55 -10.71 5.30 -9.78
N ASN A 56 -10.25 6.03 -8.75
CA ASN A 56 -10.74 5.97 -7.35
C ASN A 56 -10.78 4.53 -6.80
N ASP A 57 -9.80 3.72 -7.17
CA ASP A 57 -9.66 2.35 -6.68
C ASP A 57 -8.75 2.34 -5.44
N TRP A 58 -9.35 2.41 -4.26
CA TRP A 58 -8.63 2.46 -2.98
C TRP A 58 -7.72 1.25 -2.76
N SER A 59 -8.16 0.04 -3.13
CA SER A 59 -7.33 -1.16 -2.99
C SER A 59 -6.08 -1.06 -3.88
N ALA A 60 -6.22 -0.54 -5.10
CA ALA A 60 -5.09 -0.33 -5.99
C ALA A 60 -4.19 0.85 -5.56
N ILE A 61 -4.76 1.92 -4.97
CA ILE A 61 -3.99 3.05 -4.43
C ILE A 61 -3.07 2.58 -3.32
N VAL A 62 -3.62 1.83 -2.34
CA VAL A 62 -2.86 1.36 -1.19
C VAL A 62 -1.79 0.37 -1.64
N GLY A 63 -2.13 -0.62 -2.48
CA GLY A 63 -1.15 -1.56 -3.02
C GLY A 63 0.00 -0.89 -3.79
N ALA A 64 -0.30 0.09 -4.65
CA ALA A 64 0.73 0.82 -5.38
C ALA A 64 1.61 1.70 -4.47
N GLN A 65 1.05 2.26 -3.40
CA GLN A 65 1.81 3.03 -2.41
C GLN A 65 2.80 2.16 -1.66
N MET A 66 2.40 0.94 -1.29
CA MET A 66 3.25 -0.03 -0.60
C MET A 66 4.43 -0.44 -1.48
N GLU A 67 4.15 -0.89 -2.69
CA GLU A 67 5.14 -1.27 -3.68
C GLU A 67 6.14 -0.14 -3.98
N LEU A 68 5.65 1.11 -4.04
CA LEU A 68 6.51 2.27 -4.20
C LEU A 68 7.43 2.49 -2.98
N SER A 69 6.93 2.27 -1.77
CA SER A 69 7.72 2.36 -0.53
C SER A 69 8.83 1.31 -0.49
N THR A 70 8.50 0.06 -0.83
CA THR A 70 9.45 -1.05 -0.94
C THR A 70 10.53 -0.74 -1.97
N ALA A 71 10.15 -0.37 -3.18
CA ALA A 71 11.07 -0.06 -4.27
C ALA A 71 12.02 1.11 -3.94
N LYS A 72 11.53 2.15 -3.24
CA LYS A 72 12.37 3.28 -2.78
C LYS A 72 13.42 2.82 -1.76
N THR A 73 13.03 1.93 -0.86
CA THR A 73 13.91 1.40 0.18
C THR A 73 14.99 0.51 -0.40
N GLU A 74 14.62 -0.43 -1.26
CA GLU A 74 15.57 -1.30 -1.97
C GLU A 74 16.55 -0.48 -2.82
N CYS A 75 16.06 0.56 -3.52
CA CYS A 75 16.90 1.48 -4.26
C CYS A 75 17.93 2.18 -3.36
N TRP A 76 17.50 2.60 -2.17
CA TRP A 76 18.39 3.23 -1.18
C TRP A 76 19.44 2.24 -0.66
N ILE A 77 19.05 1.01 -0.31
CA ILE A 77 19.96 -0.06 0.13
C ILE A 77 20.99 -0.35 -0.97
N ASN A 78 20.55 -0.58 -2.22
CA ASN A 78 21.42 -0.87 -3.36
C ASN A 78 22.45 0.25 -3.61
N LYS A 79 22.10 1.52 -3.40
CA LYS A 79 23.05 2.64 -3.52
C LYS A 79 24.15 2.58 -2.46
N ASN A 80 23.78 2.27 -1.22
CA ASN A 80 24.73 2.20 -0.10
C ASN A 80 25.60 0.92 -0.12
N MET A 81 25.14 -0.16 -0.76
CA MET A 81 25.94 -1.37 -1.01
C MET A 81 27.22 -1.09 -1.83
N ASN A 82 27.16 -0.11 -2.73
CA ASN A 82 28.26 0.24 -3.63
C ASN A 82 29.30 1.19 -3.00
N GLU A 83 29.15 1.54 -1.72
CA GLU A 83 30.13 2.34 -0.96
C GLU A 83 31.16 1.44 -0.23
N ASP A 84 32.43 1.87 -0.17
CA ASP A 84 33.59 1.06 0.24
C ASP A 84 33.37 0.23 1.53
N ASN A 85 33.75 -1.07 1.49
CA ASN A 85 33.83 -1.99 2.63
C ASN A 85 32.52 -2.26 3.42
N ALA A 86 31.36 -2.02 2.82
CA ALA A 86 30.05 -2.25 3.47
C ALA A 86 29.17 -3.33 2.79
N GLU A 87 29.66 -3.99 1.74
CA GLU A 87 28.89 -4.94 0.91
C GLU A 87 28.26 -6.08 1.75
N ASP A 88 29.03 -6.76 2.60
CA ASP A 88 28.51 -7.84 3.47
C ASP A 88 27.41 -7.35 4.42
N LYS A 89 27.61 -6.16 5.03
CA LYS A 89 26.61 -5.57 5.95
C LYS A 89 25.33 -5.21 5.21
N TRP A 90 25.45 -4.64 4.01
CA TRP A 90 24.28 -4.21 3.25
C TRP A 90 23.55 -5.36 2.56
N ASN A 91 24.25 -6.45 2.21
CA ASN A 91 23.63 -7.71 1.82
C ASN A 91 22.76 -8.24 2.97
N ASP A 92 23.30 -8.33 4.19
CA ASP A 92 22.53 -8.78 5.36
C ASP A 92 21.30 -7.88 5.62
N ILE A 93 21.44 -6.55 5.46
CA ILE A 93 20.32 -5.60 5.61
C ILE A 93 19.29 -5.80 4.50
N LYS A 94 19.72 -6.02 3.25
CA LYS A 94 18.83 -6.26 2.12
C LYS A 94 18.02 -7.53 2.32
N ASP A 95 18.67 -8.63 2.68
CA ASP A 95 18.01 -9.90 2.93
C ASP A 95 17.01 -9.77 4.09
N SER A 96 17.42 -9.15 5.19
CA SER A 96 16.54 -8.92 6.35
C SER A 96 15.37 -7.98 6.04
N PHE A 97 15.58 -6.99 5.16
CA PHE A 97 14.52 -6.10 4.70
C PHE A 97 13.52 -6.88 3.85
N ASN A 98 14.00 -7.66 2.88
CA ASN A 98 13.16 -8.45 1.99
C ASN A 98 12.33 -9.49 2.76
N GLU A 99 12.94 -10.23 3.69
CA GLU A 99 12.22 -11.17 4.57
C GLU A 99 11.15 -10.44 5.41
N GLY A 100 11.50 -9.30 6.01
CA GLY A 100 10.54 -8.52 6.79
C GLY A 100 9.41 -7.93 5.95
N MET A 101 9.67 -7.59 4.68
CA MET A 101 8.65 -7.10 3.76
C MET A 101 7.72 -8.21 3.27
N GLU A 102 8.23 -9.43 3.07
CA GLU A 102 7.41 -10.61 2.75
C GLU A 102 6.38 -10.87 3.86
N ASP A 103 6.82 -10.89 5.12
CA ASP A 103 5.93 -11.05 6.28
C ASP A 103 4.85 -9.93 6.33
N LEU A 104 5.24 -8.67 6.06
CA LEU A 104 4.31 -7.54 6.07
C LEU A 104 3.33 -7.56 4.91
N HIS A 105 3.73 -8.05 3.75
CA HIS A 105 2.86 -8.22 2.59
C HIS A 105 1.83 -9.32 2.83
N ASP A 106 2.24 -10.45 3.39
CA ASP A 106 1.34 -11.55 3.74
C ASP A 106 0.27 -11.08 4.75
N GLU A 107 0.68 -10.38 5.82
CA GLU A 107 -0.26 -9.84 6.81
C GLU A 107 -1.22 -8.81 6.20
N TYR A 108 -0.72 -7.95 5.33
CA TYR A 108 -1.53 -6.97 4.62
C TYR A 108 -2.57 -7.63 3.71
N ASP A 109 -2.17 -8.62 2.92
CA ASP A 109 -3.08 -9.29 2.00
C ASP A 109 -4.20 -10.01 2.75
N GLU A 110 -3.89 -10.65 3.88
CA GLU A 110 -4.91 -11.24 4.75
C GLU A 110 -5.90 -10.17 5.25
N GLN A 111 -5.42 -9.00 5.68
CA GLN A 111 -6.30 -7.91 6.13
C GLN A 111 -7.17 -7.36 4.99
N VAL A 112 -6.63 -7.21 3.78
CA VAL A 112 -7.36 -6.73 2.61
C VAL A 112 -8.39 -7.73 2.13
N GLU A 113 -8.07 -9.03 2.10
CA GLU A 113 -9.03 -10.08 1.78
C GLU A 113 -10.20 -10.08 2.77
N ASN A 114 -9.90 -10.02 4.07
CA ASN A 114 -10.93 -9.92 5.10
C ASN A 114 -11.82 -8.67 4.94
N ALA A 115 -11.24 -7.52 4.62
CA ALA A 115 -12.00 -6.29 4.38
C ALA A 115 -12.89 -6.40 3.14
N LYS A 116 -12.40 -7.04 2.06
CA LYS A 116 -13.16 -7.27 0.83
C LYS A 116 -14.33 -8.24 1.06
N ASP A 117 -14.09 -9.32 1.79
CA ASP A 117 -15.13 -10.30 2.13
C ASP A 117 -16.24 -9.64 2.96
N ALA A 118 -15.88 -8.87 3.99
CA ALA A 118 -16.85 -8.13 4.81
C ALA A 118 -17.65 -7.11 3.99
N TYR A 119 -17.01 -6.43 3.03
CA TYR A 119 -17.69 -5.50 2.13
C TYR A 119 -18.66 -6.21 1.17
N GLU A 120 -18.27 -7.33 0.58
CA GLU A 120 -19.16 -8.10 -0.30
C GLU A 120 -20.35 -8.68 0.48
N GLU A 121 -20.15 -9.17 1.71
CA GLU A 121 -21.25 -9.58 2.60
C GLU A 121 -22.22 -8.41 2.88
N ALA A 122 -21.69 -7.25 3.28
CA ALA A 122 -22.51 -6.06 3.55
C ALA A 122 -23.27 -5.57 2.31
N LYS A 123 -22.65 -5.68 1.13
CA LYS A 123 -23.24 -5.32 -0.16
C LYS A 123 -24.34 -6.30 -0.59
N GLU A 124 -24.23 -7.58 -0.27
CA GLU A 124 -25.30 -8.56 -0.48
C GLU A 124 -26.50 -8.32 0.46
N GLU A 125 -26.24 -7.87 1.69
CA GLU A 125 -27.28 -7.55 2.68
C GLU A 125 -27.92 -6.17 2.49
N ALA A 126 -27.23 -5.23 1.82
CA ALA A 126 -27.71 -3.88 1.59
C ALA A 126 -28.96 -3.84 0.70
N ASP A 127 -30.09 -3.47 1.29
CA ASP A 127 -31.40 -3.36 0.63
C ASP A 127 -31.74 -1.92 0.18
N THR A 128 -30.86 -0.97 0.51
CA THR A 128 -31.02 0.46 0.21
C THR A 128 -29.71 1.08 -0.28
N ASP A 129 -29.83 2.21 -1.00
CA ASP A 129 -28.68 3.01 -1.41
C ASP A 129 -27.90 3.56 -0.20
N GLU A 130 -28.59 3.84 0.92
CA GLU A 130 -27.96 4.31 2.17
C GLU A 130 -27.11 3.21 2.82
N ALA A 131 -27.63 1.97 2.91
CA ALA A 131 -26.85 0.83 3.40
C ALA A 131 -25.65 0.52 2.49
N MET A 132 -25.79 0.69 1.18
CA MET A 132 -24.69 0.54 0.23
C MET A 132 -23.61 1.62 0.40
N GLU A 133 -24.01 2.85 0.72
CA GLU A 133 -23.07 3.95 0.99
C GLU A 133 -22.32 3.73 2.32
N GLU A 134 -23.02 3.27 3.36
CA GLU A 134 -22.41 2.92 4.67
C GLU A 134 -21.42 1.75 4.56
N ALA A 135 -21.74 0.72 3.77
CA ALA A 135 -20.83 -0.39 3.50
C ALA A 135 -19.54 0.09 2.81
N LYS A 136 -19.66 1.04 1.87
CA LYS A 136 -18.50 1.64 1.20
C LYS A 136 -17.67 2.51 2.14
N GLU A 137 -18.30 3.38 2.93
CA GLU A 137 -17.60 4.22 3.91
C GLU A 137 -16.83 3.35 4.91
N THR A 138 -17.44 2.26 5.39
CA THR A 138 -16.78 1.29 6.28
C THR A 138 -15.59 0.61 5.62
N TYR A 139 -15.71 0.20 4.36
CA TYR A 139 -14.62 -0.40 3.61
C TYR A 139 -13.47 0.58 3.40
N ASP A 140 -13.77 1.82 2.99
CA ASP A 140 -12.77 2.88 2.78
C ASP A 140 -12.02 3.21 4.08
N ASP A 141 -12.73 3.40 5.21
CA ASP A 141 -12.13 3.64 6.54
C ASP A 141 -11.24 2.46 6.97
N THR A 142 -11.66 1.22 6.69
CA THR A 142 -10.87 0.02 6.99
C THR A 142 -9.59 -0.02 6.16
N MET A 143 -9.68 0.26 4.85
CA MET A 143 -8.52 0.31 3.97
C MET A 143 -7.53 1.42 4.36
N GLU A 144 -8.02 2.57 4.81
CA GLU A 144 -7.17 3.63 5.36
C GLU A 144 -6.41 3.14 6.59
N SER A 145 -7.09 2.50 7.54
CA SER A 145 -6.46 1.95 8.75
C SER A 145 -5.43 0.86 8.44
N ILE A 146 -5.71 -0.03 7.48
CA ILE A 146 -4.76 -1.06 7.05
C ILE A 146 -3.50 -0.40 6.46
N SER A 147 -3.68 0.64 5.62
CA SER A 147 -2.58 1.38 5.03
C SER A 147 -1.71 2.08 6.08
N GLU A 148 -2.32 2.72 7.08
CA GLU A 148 -1.60 3.36 8.18
C GLU A 148 -0.76 2.34 8.97
N SER A 149 -1.37 1.21 9.35
CA SER A 149 -0.69 0.12 10.08
C SER A 149 0.51 -0.43 9.30
N TYR A 150 0.35 -0.67 8.00
CA TYR A 150 1.44 -1.13 7.14
C TYR A 150 2.60 -0.12 7.11
N ASN A 151 2.30 1.18 6.93
CA ASN A 151 3.33 2.22 6.91
C ASN A 151 4.09 2.32 8.24
N GLU A 152 3.39 2.18 9.37
CA GLU A 152 4.02 2.13 10.70
C GLU A 152 4.95 0.93 10.84
N SER A 153 4.52 -0.25 10.37
CA SER A 153 5.33 -1.47 10.40
C SER A 153 6.56 -1.41 9.50
N VAL A 154 6.44 -0.84 8.29
CA VAL A 154 7.60 -0.59 7.41
C VAL A 154 8.58 0.37 8.06
N ALA A 155 8.10 1.44 8.70
CA ALA A 155 8.96 2.38 9.42
C ALA A 155 9.69 1.69 10.59
N ALA A 156 8.99 0.83 11.34
CA ALA A 156 9.59 0.05 12.43
C ALA A 156 10.64 -0.96 11.91
N LEU A 157 10.40 -1.59 10.76
CA LEU A 157 11.37 -2.47 10.11
C LEU A 157 12.63 -1.69 9.70
N LYS A 158 12.46 -0.53 9.06
CA LYS A 158 13.58 0.36 8.69
C LYS A 158 14.41 0.78 9.91
N ASP A 159 13.76 1.20 10.99
CA ASP A 159 14.44 1.58 12.24
C ASP A 159 15.23 0.41 12.85
N LYS A 160 14.62 -0.79 12.90
CA LYS A 160 15.26 -2.02 13.37
C LYS A 160 16.51 -2.39 12.56
N LEU A 161 16.49 -2.15 11.24
CA LEU A 161 17.59 -2.44 10.33
C LEU A 161 18.61 -1.30 10.23
N GLY A 162 18.33 -0.14 10.83
CA GLY A 162 19.19 1.05 10.74
C GLY A 162 19.21 1.68 9.34
N ILE A 163 18.10 1.59 8.62
CA ILE A 163 17.89 2.26 7.34
C ILE A 163 17.40 3.69 7.62
N ASP A 164 18.18 4.70 7.23
CA ASP A 164 17.89 6.14 7.45
C ASP A 164 17.93 6.85 6.09
N GLU A 165 16.78 6.90 5.42
CA GLU A 165 16.58 7.36 4.04
C GLU A 165 16.73 8.88 3.81
#